data_AF-A0A7W9YX24-F1
#
_entry.id   AF-A0A7W9YX24-F1
#
_cell.length_a   1.000
_cell.length_b   1.000
_cell.length_c   1.000
_cell.angle_alpha   90.00
_cell.angle_beta   90.00
_cell.angle_gamma   90.00
#
_symmetry.space_group_name_H-M   'P 1'
#
loop_
_entity.id
_entity.type
_entity.pdbx_description
1 polymer ?
#
loop_
_entity_poly.entity_id
_entity_poly.type
_entity_poly.pdbx_seq_one_letter_code
_entity_poly.pdbx_strand_id
1 'polypeptide(L)'
;MSYVLEGPKWGDPGYGTSSGVITWSFAQFSWGGYQFDAIITDPAYQQAIRDALALWESVAQLDFQEIGDSVSTMLRFGWDYIDGAYGTVGEASWSASSTDGTNYSITSAEIRFDTAETWTVRAGSGSSFFAVAVHEIGHALGLGHVDDPSQIMNPMLTELQTLGPGDIAGIQALYGGRGFVATGGDDVFVLTLGNDVLNGLGGRDVALMGGARASFSITRSGDSLQVVGEGSDRLTSIERLVFTDGTLAFDVDGNAGQAYRIYQAAFDRTPDAGGLSYWIKSMDAGTSLADVAEGFVRSDEFASIFGSNATDEAFVGALYENILGREGEAAGISYWVEALEAGTSRATILYGFSESPENIVGTAPATADGIWLA
;
A
#
# COMPACT_ATOMS: atom_id res chain seq x y z
N MET A 1 4.52 -21.44 4.14
CA MET A 1 5.15 -20.40 3.30
C MET A 1 6.53 -20.91 2.94
N SER A 2 6.64 -21.66 1.86
CA SER A 2 7.93 -22.14 1.37
C SER A 2 8.15 -21.54 0.00
N TYR A 3 9.32 -20.92 -0.19
CA TYR A 3 9.90 -20.57 -1.48
C TYR A 3 11.28 -21.21 -1.55
N VAL A 4 11.78 -21.41 -2.76
CA VAL A 4 13.14 -21.85 -3.02
C VAL A 4 13.80 -20.79 -3.88
N LEU A 5 15.05 -20.44 -3.56
CA LEU A 5 15.87 -19.56 -4.38
C LEU A 5 16.83 -20.44 -5.18
N GLU A 6 16.99 -20.13 -6.46
CA GLU A 6 17.82 -20.86 -7.40
C GLU A 6 18.77 -19.89 -8.11
N GLY A 7 20.07 -20.16 -8.04
CA GLY A 7 21.06 -19.37 -8.77
C GLY A 7 21.20 -17.91 -8.29
N PRO A 8 21.86 -17.06 -9.10
CA PRO A 8 22.04 -15.64 -8.85
C PRO A 8 20.78 -14.83 -9.24
N LYS A 9 20.76 -13.54 -8.90
CA LYS A 9 19.71 -12.61 -9.31
C LYS A 9 20.22 -11.51 -10.24
N TRP A 10 19.31 -10.77 -10.86
CA TRP A 10 19.63 -9.57 -11.65
C TRP A 10 20.09 -8.41 -10.76
N GLY A 11 20.94 -7.53 -11.29
CA GLY A 11 21.38 -6.31 -10.60
C GLY A 11 22.44 -6.55 -9.52
N ASP A 12 22.37 -5.80 -8.42
CA ASP A 12 23.25 -6.01 -7.26
C ASP A 12 23.03 -7.42 -6.68
N PRO A 13 24.07 -8.19 -6.35
CA PRO A 13 23.90 -9.57 -5.90
C PRO A 13 23.33 -9.71 -4.47
N GLY A 14 23.24 -8.62 -3.69
CA GLY A 14 22.64 -8.61 -2.37
C GLY A 14 21.12 -8.82 -2.41
N TYR A 15 20.59 -9.66 -1.53
CA TYR A 15 19.15 -9.87 -1.39
C TYR A 15 18.40 -8.61 -0.94
N GLY A 16 17.17 -8.45 -1.42
CA GLY A 16 16.33 -7.27 -1.17
C GLY A 16 16.69 -6.03 -2.00
N THR A 17 17.59 -6.17 -2.99
CA THR A 17 18.02 -5.06 -3.86
C THR A 17 17.35 -5.14 -5.23
N SER A 18 16.99 -4.00 -5.80
CA SER A 18 16.37 -3.93 -7.13
C SER A 18 17.20 -4.63 -8.22
N SER A 19 16.52 -5.13 -9.27
CA SER A 19 17.19 -5.65 -10.47
C SER A 19 17.90 -4.56 -11.29
N GLY A 20 17.56 -3.29 -11.09
CA GLY A 20 17.73 -2.28 -12.14
C GLY A 20 16.87 -2.60 -13.37
N VAL A 21 17.19 -1.99 -14.51
CA VAL A 21 16.43 -2.22 -15.76
C VAL A 21 16.91 -3.49 -16.45
N ILE A 22 15.99 -4.43 -16.67
CA ILE A 22 16.19 -5.64 -17.47
C ILE A 22 15.57 -5.40 -18.86
N THR A 23 16.42 -5.26 -19.87
CA THR A 23 15.93 -5.12 -21.25
C THR A 23 15.56 -6.48 -21.85
N TRP A 24 14.41 -6.57 -22.53
CA TRP A 24 13.91 -7.83 -23.07
C TRP A 24 13.33 -7.71 -24.48
N SER A 25 13.26 -8.84 -25.21
CA SER A 25 12.73 -8.91 -26.57
C SER A 25 12.15 -10.29 -26.92
N PHE A 26 11.34 -10.33 -27.98
CA PHE A 26 11.09 -11.55 -28.76
C PHE A 26 12.24 -11.72 -29.76
N ALA A 27 12.92 -12.86 -29.72
CA ALA A 27 14.19 -13.02 -30.42
C ALA A 27 14.17 -14.16 -31.44
N GLN A 28 14.94 -13.99 -32.52
CA GLN A 28 15.24 -15.08 -33.46
C GLN A 28 16.47 -15.87 -33.04
N PHE A 29 17.36 -15.25 -32.27
CA PHE A 29 18.62 -15.85 -31.84
C PHE A 29 18.73 -15.80 -30.31
N SER A 30 19.19 -16.89 -29.74
CA SER A 30 19.60 -17.04 -28.34
C SER A 30 20.89 -16.27 -28.06
N TRP A 31 21.23 -16.05 -26.79
CA TRP A 31 22.45 -15.31 -26.41
C TRP A 31 23.74 -16.01 -26.90
N GLY A 32 23.74 -17.34 -26.99
CA GLY A 32 24.85 -18.13 -27.55
C GLY A 32 24.96 -18.07 -29.08
N GLY A 33 24.07 -17.35 -29.77
CA GLY A 33 24.03 -17.26 -31.22
C GLY A 33 23.30 -18.42 -31.91
N TYR A 34 22.69 -19.32 -31.15
CA TYR A 34 21.82 -20.38 -31.67
C TYR A 34 20.47 -19.81 -32.09
N GLN A 35 19.84 -20.35 -33.13
CA GLN A 35 18.50 -19.93 -33.50
C GLN A 35 17.48 -20.54 -32.54
N PHE A 36 16.49 -19.74 -32.13
CA PHE A 36 15.20 -20.31 -31.74
C PHE A 36 14.55 -20.91 -32.99
N ASP A 37 13.80 -21.99 -32.85
CA ASP A 37 13.05 -22.56 -33.97
C ASP A 37 12.09 -21.54 -34.60
N ALA A 38 11.46 -20.68 -33.79
CA ALA A 38 10.67 -19.57 -34.30
C ALA A 38 10.58 -18.36 -33.34
N ILE A 39 10.39 -17.19 -33.94
CA ILE A 39 10.02 -15.96 -33.21
C ILE A 39 8.55 -16.05 -32.80
N ILE A 40 8.23 -15.60 -31.59
CA ILE A 40 6.85 -15.42 -31.13
C ILE A 40 6.25 -14.20 -31.86
N THR A 41 5.46 -14.44 -32.89
CA THR A 41 4.87 -13.38 -33.74
C THR A 41 3.38 -13.14 -33.49
N ASP A 42 2.70 -14.10 -32.87
CA ASP A 42 1.27 -13.98 -32.57
C ASP A 42 1.07 -12.96 -31.41
N PRO A 43 0.29 -11.88 -31.63
CA PRO A 43 0.10 -10.82 -30.64
C PRO A 43 -0.49 -11.30 -29.31
N ALA A 44 -1.29 -12.36 -29.29
CA ALA A 44 -1.90 -12.85 -28.07
C ALA A 44 -0.87 -13.48 -27.12
N TYR A 45 0.08 -14.24 -27.67
CA TYR A 45 1.19 -14.82 -26.91
C TYR A 45 2.20 -13.75 -26.50
N GLN A 46 2.47 -12.77 -27.36
CA GLN A 46 3.30 -11.63 -27.00
C GLN A 46 2.70 -10.84 -25.83
N GLN A 47 1.38 -10.61 -25.84
CA GLN A 47 0.70 -9.95 -24.73
C GLN A 47 0.74 -10.78 -23.45
N ALA A 48 0.61 -12.11 -23.53
CA ALA A 48 0.73 -12.97 -22.36
C ALA A 48 2.10 -12.87 -21.67
N ILE A 49 3.20 -12.75 -22.43
CA ILE A 49 4.54 -12.50 -21.87
C ILE A 49 4.62 -11.13 -21.19
N ARG A 50 4.08 -10.07 -21.82
CA ARG A 50 4.02 -8.73 -21.20
C ARG A 50 3.25 -8.76 -19.88
N ASP A 51 2.11 -9.42 -19.85
CA ASP A 51 1.28 -9.58 -18.65
C ASP A 51 2.02 -10.38 -17.56
N ALA A 52 2.78 -11.43 -17.95
CA ALA A 52 3.54 -12.25 -17.01
C ALA A 52 4.72 -11.49 -16.38
N LEU A 53 5.45 -10.71 -17.19
CA LEU A 53 6.50 -9.81 -16.69
C LEU A 53 5.91 -8.77 -15.74
N ALA A 54 4.80 -8.12 -16.13
CA ALA A 54 4.09 -7.15 -15.30
C ALA A 54 3.59 -7.73 -13.96
N LEU A 55 3.23 -9.02 -13.93
CA LEU A 55 2.79 -9.69 -12.70
C LEU A 55 3.93 -9.78 -11.68
N TRP A 56 5.13 -10.21 -12.08
CA TRP A 56 6.31 -10.21 -11.20
C TRP A 56 6.71 -8.80 -10.79
N GLU A 57 6.69 -7.90 -11.76
CA GLU A 57 6.88 -6.48 -11.55
C GLU A 57 5.91 -5.92 -10.51
N SER A 58 4.65 -6.31 -10.47
CA SER A 58 3.68 -5.74 -9.53
C SER A 58 4.00 -5.98 -8.04
N VAL A 59 4.86 -6.95 -7.72
CA VAL A 59 5.12 -7.38 -6.34
C VAL A 59 6.58 -7.18 -5.88
N ALA A 60 7.51 -6.85 -6.79
CA ALA A 60 8.93 -6.73 -6.48
C ALA A 60 9.63 -5.60 -7.25
N GLN A 61 10.79 -5.11 -6.77
CA GLN A 61 11.54 -4.01 -7.42
C GLN A 61 12.27 -4.45 -8.70
N LEU A 62 11.47 -4.93 -9.65
CA LEU A 62 11.83 -5.30 -11.00
C LEU A 62 11.42 -4.17 -11.94
N ASP A 63 12.21 -3.94 -12.98
CA ASP A 63 11.87 -3.04 -14.08
C ASP A 63 12.26 -3.69 -15.42
N PHE A 64 11.27 -4.12 -16.18
CA PHE A 64 11.41 -4.72 -17.50
C PHE A 64 11.14 -3.69 -18.59
N GLN A 65 12.06 -3.61 -19.55
CA GLN A 65 11.93 -2.72 -20.70
C GLN A 65 11.94 -3.52 -22.00
N GLU A 66 10.80 -3.55 -22.70
CA GLU A 66 10.74 -4.14 -24.04
C GLU A 66 11.51 -3.27 -25.03
N ILE A 67 12.45 -3.88 -25.77
CA ILE A 67 13.24 -3.23 -26.80
C ILE A 67 13.23 -4.05 -28.10
N GLY A 68 13.65 -3.44 -29.20
CA GLY A 68 13.94 -4.19 -30.42
C GLY A 68 15.09 -5.17 -30.17
N ASP A 69 14.94 -6.42 -30.64
CA ASP A 69 15.94 -7.46 -30.40
C ASP A 69 17.32 -7.04 -30.94
N SER A 70 18.33 -7.17 -30.08
CA SER A 70 19.70 -6.75 -30.37
C SER A 70 20.68 -7.50 -29.48
N VAL A 71 21.97 -7.39 -29.78
CA VAL A 71 23.04 -7.99 -28.96
C VAL A 71 23.10 -7.47 -27.52
N SER A 72 22.47 -6.33 -27.23
CA SER A 72 22.38 -5.78 -25.88
C SER A 72 21.15 -6.22 -25.10
N THR A 73 20.21 -6.95 -25.71
CA THR A 73 19.05 -7.47 -24.99
C THR A 73 19.48 -8.49 -23.94
N MET A 74 18.96 -8.35 -22.73
CA MET A 74 19.35 -9.17 -21.57
C MET A 74 18.47 -10.41 -21.43
N LEU A 75 17.15 -10.30 -21.56
CA LEU A 75 16.20 -11.41 -21.47
C LEU A 75 15.51 -11.64 -22.82
N ARG A 76 15.54 -12.87 -23.35
CA ARG A 76 14.97 -13.21 -24.67
C ARG A 76 13.93 -14.31 -24.59
N PHE A 77 12.87 -14.19 -25.39
CA PHE A 77 11.80 -15.18 -25.50
C PHE A 77 11.70 -15.73 -26.93
N GLY A 78 11.48 -17.04 -27.06
CA GLY A 78 11.30 -17.70 -28.35
C GLY A 78 10.64 -19.07 -28.26
N TRP A 79 10.24 -19.60 -29.42
CA TRP A 79 9.76 -20.97 -29.57
C TRP A 79 10.92 -21.92 -29.85
N ASP A 80 10.87 -23.13 -29.29
CA ASP A 80 11.85 -24.17 -29.58
C ASP A 80 11.22 -25.56 -29.48
N TYR A 81 11.74 -26.56 -30.17
CA TYR A 81 11.46 -27.95 -29.84
C TYR A 81 12.30 -28.37 -28.63
N ILE A 82 11.66 -28.84 -27.55
CA ILE A 82 12.36 -29.24 -26.33
C ILE A 82 12.48 -30.77 -26.26
N ASP A 83 11.39 -31.46 -25.92
CA ASP A 83 11.43 -32.93 -25.74
C ASP A 83 10.19 -33.67 -26.28
N GLY A 84 9.23 -32.94 -26.85
CA GLY A 84 8.03 -33.50 -27.46
C GLY A 84 6.81 -33.31 -26.56
N ALA A 85 5.63 -33.70 -27.06
CA ALA A 85 4.38 -33.41 -26.35
C ALA A 85 4.28 -34.13 -24.99
N TYR A 86 3.68 -33.45 -24.02
CA TYR A 86 3.46 -33.89 -22.64
C TYR A 86 4.74 -34.03 -21.80
N GLY A 87 5.82 -33.38 -22.23
CA GLY A 87 7.11 -33.32 -21.54
C GLY A 87 7.38 -31.96 -20.90
N THR A 88 8.56 -31.41 -21.14
CA THR A 88 8.98 -30.09 -20.66
C THR A 88 8.34 -29.01 -21.52
N VAL A 89 7.39 -28.29 -20.95
CA VAL A 89 6.60 -27.29 -21.69
C VAL A 89 7.33 -25.96 -21.89
N GLY A 90 8.31 -25.66 -21.05
CA GLY A 90 9.10 -24.44 -21.09
C GLY A 90 10.42 -24.62 -20.36
N GLU A 91 11.40 -23.79 -20.69
CA GLU A 91 12.72 -23.81 -20.07
C GLU A 91 13.29 -22.39 -19.97
N ALA A 92 13.70 -22.01 -18.77
CA ALA A 92 14.52 -20.84 -18.51
C ALA A 92 16.01 -21.21 -18.39
N SER A 93 16.87 -20.45 -19.06
CA SER A 93 18.33 -20.55 -18.96
C SER A 93 18.93 -19.18 -18.70
N TRP A 94 20.00 -19.12 -17.91
CA TRP A 94 20.68 -17.86 -17.59
C TRP A 94 22.20 -18.01 -17.57
N SER A 95 22.90 -16.89 -17.76
CA SER A 95 24.33 -16.74 -17.56
C SER A 95 24.58 -15.59 -16.59
N ALA A 96 25.56 -15.78 -15.72
CA ALA A 96 25.91 -14.84 -14.68
C ALA A 96 27.42 -14.57 -14.65
N SER A 97 27.79 -13.39 -14.17
CA SER A 97 29.20 -13.02 -13.98
C SER A 97 29.42 -12.45 -12.60
N SER A 98 30.68 -12.51 -12.14
CA SER A 98 31.11 -11.99 -10.85
C SER A 98 32.37 -11.14 -11.02
N THR A 99 32.44 -10.02 -10.32
CA THR A 99 33.62 -9.14 -10.30
C THR A 99 34.61 -9.53 -9.19
N ASP A 100 34.14 -10.17 -8.12
CA ASP A 100 34.95 -10.58 -6.96
C ASP A 100 35.14 -12.11 -6.84
N GLY A 101 34.52 -12.88 -7.73
CA GLY A 101 34.57 -14.35 -7.77
C GLY A 101 33.67 -15.04 -6.75
N THR A 102 32.87 -14.29 -5.99
CA THR A 102 32.02 -14.80 -4.91
C THR A 102 30.56 -14.40 -5.07
N ASN A 103 30.29 -13.21 -5.57
CA ASN A 103 28.94 -12.69 -5.76
C ASN A 103 28.63 -12.62 -7.26
N TYR A 104 27.68 -13.43 -7.71
CA TYR A 104 27.29 -13.53 -9.11
C TYR A 104 25.98 -12.79 -9.35
N SER A 105 25.91 -12.09 -10.49
CA SER A 105 24.67 -11.46 -10.98
C SER A 105 24.36 -11.96 -12.38
N ILE A 106 23.08 -12.20 -12.66
CA ILE A 106 22.62 -12.56 -14.00
C ILE A 106 22.97 -11.42 -14.97
N THR A 107 23.55 -11.78 -16.11
CA THR A 107 23.89 -10.85 -17.19
C THR A 107 23.06 -11.08 -18.45
N SER A 108 22.56 -12.30 -18.63
CA SER A 108 21.67 -12.66 -19.75
C SER A 108 20.83 -13.88 -19.39
N ALA A 109 19.62 -13.95 -19.92
CA ALA A 109 18.75 -15.11 -19.80
C ALA A 109 17.90 -15.29 -21.07
N GLU A 110 17.41 -16.51 -21.26
CA GLU A 110 16.50 -16.87 -22.34
C GLU A 110 15.44 -17.84 -21.85
N ILE A 111 14.23 -17.68 -22.38
CA ILE A 111 13.08 -18.53 -22.08
C ILE A 111 12.57 -19.14 -23.39
N ARG A 112 12.47 -20.46 -23.41
CA ARG A 112 12.00 -21.29 -24.52
C ARG A 112 10.65 -21.87 -24.17
N PHE A 113 9.74 -21.89 -25.15
CA PHE A 113 8.44 -22.57 -25.04
C PHE A 113 8.38 -23.70 -26.07
N ASP A 114 7.94 -24.89 -25.65
CA ASP A 114 7.97 -26.07 -26.52
C ASP A 114 6.94 -25.96 -27.68
N THR A 115 7.42 -26.04 -28.91
CA THR A 115 6.60 -26.10 -30.13
C THR A 115 5.77 -27.37 -30.26
N ALA A 116 6.11 -28.44 -29.54
CA ALA A 116 5.39 -29.71 -29.56
C ALA A 116 4.07 -29.66 -28.76
N GLU A 117 3.87 -28.63 -27.95
CA GLU A 117 2.71 -28.51 -27.06
C GLU A 117 1.49 -27.87 -27.74
N THR A 118 0.31 -28.27 -27.26
CA THR A 118 -0.94 -27.59 -27.64
C THR A 118 -1.21 -26.45 -26.68
N TRP A 119 -0.92 -25.23 -27.12
CA TRP A 119 -1.03 -24.03 -26.28
C TRP A 119 -2.43 -23.41 -26.29
N THR A 120 -2.83 -22.93 -25.12
CA THR A 120 -3.87 -21.91 -24.96
C THR A 120 -3.23 -20.67 -24.35
N VAL A 121 -3.67 -19.47 -24.77
CA VAL A 121 -3.07 -18.21 -24.28
C VAL A 121 -3.19 -18.07 -22.76
N ARG A 122 -4.34 -18.47 -22.19
CA ARG A 122 -4.63 -18.51 -20.75
C ARG A 122 -5.19 -19.90 -20.39
N ALA A 123 -6.12 -20.01 -19.44
CA ALA A 123 -6.78 -21.26 -19.09
C ALA A 123 -7.63 -21.81 -20.25
N GLY A 124 -7.65 -23.13 -20.44
CA GLY A 124 -8.37 -23.76 -21.54
C GLY A 124 -7.99 -25.23 -21.79
N SER A 125 -8.49 -25.78 -22.90
CA SER A 125 -8.14 -27.14 -23.32
C SER A 125 -6.77 -27.19 -23.99
N GLY A 126 -5.71 -27.10 -23.18
CA GLY A 126 -4.31 -27.11 -23.59
C GLY A 126 -3.38 -26.67 -22.46
N SER A 127 -2.09 -26.54 -22.74
CA SER A 127 -1.11 -25.97 -21.79
C SER A 127 -1.30 -24.45 -21.73
N SER A 128 -1.46 -23.91 -20.52
CA SER A 128 -1.65 -22.47 -20.33
C SER A 128 -0.34 -21.72 -20.54
N PHE A 129 -0.21 -21.02 -21.66
CA PHE A 129 0.99 -20.27 -22.00
C PHE A 129 1.31 -19.18 -20.98
N PHE A 130 0.29 -18.45 -20.51
CA PHE A 130 0.48 -17.46 -19.46
C PHE A 130 1.07 -18.06 -18.18
N ALA A 131 0.52 -19.18 -17.69
CA ALA A 131 1.00 -19.80 -16.46
C ALA A 131 2.45 -20.30 -16.59
N VAL A 132 2.78 -20.93 -17.73
CA VAL A 132 4.16 -21.37 -18.02
C VAL A 132 5.09 -20.16 -18.14
N ALA A 133 4.69 -19.08 -18.83
CA ALA A 133 5.50 -17.88 -18.93
C ALA A 133 5.80 -17.26 -17.56
N VAL A 134 4.82 -17.19 -16.66
CA VAL A 134 5.04 -16.71 -15.29
C VAL A 134 6.03 -17.61 -14.54
N HIS A 135 5.89 -18.94 -14.67
CA HIS A 135 6.80 -19.92 -14.06
C HIS A 135 8.25 -19.76 -14.56
N GLU A 136 8.47 -19.77 -15.86
CA GLU A 136 9.82 -19.66 -16.45
C GLU A 136 10.47 -18.30 -16.16
N ILE A 137 9.69 -17.22 -16.12
CA ILE A 137 10.21 -15.92 -15.69
C ILE A 137 10.66 -15.98 -14.22
N GLY A 138 9.96 -16.73 -13.36
CA GLY A 138 10.40 -16.96 -11.98
C GLY A 138 11.79 -17.58 -11.89
N HIS A 139 12.08 -18.60 -12.70
CA HIS A 139 13.43 -19.18 -12.81
C HIS A 139 14.45 -18.17 -13.36
N ALA A 140 14.10 -17.42 -14.40
CA ALA A 140 14.97 -16.38 -14.96
C ALA A 140 15.21 -15.22 -13.97
N LEU A 141 14.43 -15.11 -12.90
CA LEU A 141 14.59 -14.16 -11.80
C LEU A 141 15.30 -14.77 -10.59
N GLY A 142 15.58 -16.07 -10.58
CA GLY A 142 16.31 -16.75 -9.51
C GLY A 142 15.43 -17.48 -8.48
N LEU A 143 14.19 -17.80 -8.82
CA LEU A 143 13.34 -18.69 -8.02
C LEU A 143 13.50 -20.13 -8.46
N GLY A 144 13.41 -21.06 -7.51
CA GLY A 144 13.39 -22.50 -7.77
C GLY A 144 12.04 -23.15 -7.47
N HIS A 145 11.91 -24.42 -7.81
CA HIS A 145 10.66 -25.18 -7.62
C HIS A 145 10.24 -25.34 -6.17
N VAL A 146 8.92 -25.38 -5.97
CA VAL A 146 8.29 -25.71 -4.69
C VAL A 146 7.27 -26.84 -4.84
N ASP A 147 7.10 -27.66 -3.80
CA ASP A 147 6.14 -28.78 -3.83
C ASP A 147 4.67 -28.35 -3.70
N ASP A 148 4.40 -27.08 -3.37
CA ASP A 148 3.07 -26.55 -3.10
C ASP A 148 2.30 -26.25 -4.41
N PRO A 149 1.25 -27.01 -4.75
CA PRO A 149 0.53 -26.85 -6.02
C PRO A 149 -0.31 -25.57 -6.11
N SER A 150 -0.42 -24.79 -5.02
CA SER A 150 -1.07 -23.48 -5.04
C SER A 150 -0.14 -22.34 -5.49
N GLN A 151 1.14 -22.63 -5.75
CA GLN A 151 2.14 -21.66 -6.17
C GLN A 151 2.50 -21.84 -7.64
N ILE A 152 2.84 -20.74 -8.33
CA ILE A 152 3.21 -20.80 -9.74
C ILE A 152 4.53 -21.54 -9.93
N MET A 153 5.46 -21.47 -8.98
CA MET A 153 6.74 -22.19 -9.01
C MET A 153 6.61 -23.70 -8.70
N ASN A 154 5.39 -24.25 -8.64
CA ASN A 154 5.23 -25.70 -8.64
C ASN A 154 5.61 -26.28 -10.01
N PRO A 155 6.37 -27.39 -10.08
CA PRO A 155 6.82 -27.94 -11.36
C PRO A 155 5.70 -28.61 -12.18
N MET A 156 4.51 -28.82 -11.60
CA MET A 156 3.38 -29.40 -12.32
C MET A 156 2.60 -28.31 -13.07
N LEU A 157 2.18 -28.63 -14.29
CA LEU A 157 1.33 -27.78 -15.11
C LEU A 157 0.11 -27.25 -14.34
N THR A 158 -0.16 -25.96 -14.50
CA THR A 158 -1.24 -25.25 -13.80
C THR A 158 -1.91 -24.24 -14.72
N GLU A 159 -3.08 -23.76 -14.29
CA GLU A 159 -3.82 -22.69 -14.95
C GLU A 159 -3.91 -21.42 -14.08
N LEU A 160 -3.12 -21.36 -12.99
CA LEU A 160 -3.06 -20.19 -12.12
C LEU A 160 -2.79 -18.92 -12.94
N GLN A 161 -3.51 -17.85 -12.60
CA GLN A 161 -3.39 -16.55 -13.24
C GLN A 161 -2.74 -15.51 -12.31
N THR A 162 -2.35 -15.91 -11.10
CA THR A 162 -1.85 -15.06 -10.02
C THR A 162 -0.71 -15.75 -9.28
N LEU A 163 0.14 -14.95 -8.63
CA LEU A 163 1.20 -15.46 -7.77
C LEU A 163 0.64 -15.96 -6.43
N GLY A 164 1.18 -17.07 -5.95
CA GLY A 164 0.93 -17.58 -4.61
C GLY A 164 1.78 -16.86 -3.55
N PRO A 165 1.47 -17.06 -2.24
CA PRO A 165 2.20 -16.37 -1.16
C PRO A 165 3.71 -16.68 -1.10
N GLY A 166 4.12 -17.90 -1.46
CA GLY A 166 5.55 -18.25 -1.49
C GLY A 166 6.27 -17.67 -2.71
N ASP A 167 5.63 -17.62 -3.88
CA ASP A 167 6.16 -16.93 -5.07
C ASP A 167 6.47 -15.46 -4.75
N ILE A 168 5.52 -14.77 -4.11
CA ILE A 168 5.66 -13.37 -3.67
C ILE A 168 6.79 -13.24 -2.65
N ALA A 169 6.82 -14.10 -1.62
CA ALA A 169 7.86 -14.06 -0.60
C ALA A 169 9.26 -14.31 -1.18
N GLY A 170 9.39 -15.25 -2.11
CA GLY A 170 10.66 -15.57 -2.77
C GLY A 170 11.16 -14.42 -3.62
N ILE A 171 10.30 -13.83 -4.46
CA ILE A 171 10.73 -12.74 -5.33
C ILE A 171 11.06 -11.47 -4.53
N GLN A 172 10.32 -11.20 -3.46
CA GLN A 172 10.61 -10.07 -2.56
C GLN A 172 11.88 -10.31 -1.74
N ALA A 173 12.22 -11.56 -1.39
CA ALA A 173 13.50 -11.88 -0.77
C ALA A 173 14.66 -11.55 -1.71
N LEU A 174 14.52 -11.79 -3.01
CA LEU A 174 15.55 -11.45 -3.99
C LEU A 174 15.63 -9.94 -4.25
N TYR A 175 14.50 -9.29 -4.48
CA TYR A 175 14.48 -7.95 -5.10
C TYR A 175 13.91 -6.82 -4.23
N GLY A 176 13.35 -7.13 -3.05
CA GLY A 176 12.51 -6.20 -2.31
C GLY A 176 11.13 -6.06 -2.96
N GLY A 177 10.13 -5.56 -2.21
CA GLY A 177 8.77 -5.34 -2.74
C GLY A 177 8.66 -4.07 -3.61
N ARG A 178 7.73 -4.05 -4.57
CA ARG A 178 7.42 -2.82 -5.34
C ARG A 178 6.38 -1.99 -4.61
N GLY A 179 6.68 -0.71 -4.35
CA GLY A 179 5.71 0.27 -3.88
C GLY A 179 4.63 0.53 -4.93
N PHE A 180 3.37 0.61 -4.48
CA PHE A 180 2.13 0.55 -5.27
C PHE A 180 1.84 1.80 -6.13
N VAL A 181 0.98 1.65 -7.15
CA VAL A 181 0.32 2.77 -7.86
C VAL A 181 -0.90 3.21 -7.06
N ALA A 182 -0.83 4.36 -6.41
CA ALA A 182 -1.99 4.95 -5.74
C ALA A 182 -3.08 5.39 -6.72
N THR A 183 -4.32 5.39 -6.24
CA THR A 183 -5.49 5.92 -6.92
C THR A 183 -5.91 7.25 -6.29
N GLY A 184 -7.02 7.85 -6.75
CA GLY A 184 -7.55 9.06 -6.11
C GLY A 184 -8.59 8.77 -5.01
N GLY A 185 -8.66 7.53 -4.51
CA GLY A 185 -9.53 7.13 -3.41
C GLY A 185 -8.73 6.44 -2.30
N ASP A 186 -9.41 6.03 -1.22
CA ASP A 186 -8.77 5.42 -0.04
C ASP A 186 -7.95 4.16 -0.41
N ASP A 187 -6.63 4.24 -0.25
CA ASP A 187 -5.71 3.13 -0.48
C ASP A 187 -5.05 2.61 0.81
N VAL A 188 -4.62 1.34 0.78
CA VAL A 188 -3.83 0.71 1.84
C VAL A 188 -2.53 0.17 1.26
N PHE A 189 -1.42 0.68 1.76
CA PHE A 189 -0.06 0.39 1.33
C PHE A 189 0.64 -0.47 2.38
N VAL A 190 1.33 -1.52 1.93
CA VAL A 190 2.23 -2.29 2.80
C VAL A 190 3.66 -1.90 2.45
N LEU A 191 4.37 -1.28 3.40
CA LEU A 191 5.76 -0.88 3.19
C LEU A 191 6.69 -2.11 3.25
N THR A 192 7.82 -2.00 2.57
CA THR A 192 8.86 -3.02 2.54
C THR A 192 9.86 -2.79 3.67
N LEU A 193 10.79 -3.72 3.88
CA LEU A 193 11.94 -3.51 4.77
C LEU A 193 13.09 -2.73 4.06
N GLY A 194 12.79 -2.07 2.95
CA GLY A 194 13.71 -1.24 2.18
C GLY A 194 13.35 0.25 2.31
N ASN A 195 13.96 1.10 1.48
CA ASN A 195 13.55 2.50 1.40
C ASN A 195 12.40 2.62 0.40
N ASP A 196 11.22 3.02 0.87
CA ASP A 196 10.06 3.20 0.01
C ASP A 196 9.83 4.67 -0.36
N VAL A 197 9.30 4.92 -1.56
CA VAL A 197 8.78 6.23 -1.96
C VAL A 197 7.33 6.06 -2.39
N LEU A 198 6.44 6.74 -1.68
CA LEU A 198 5.00 6.59 -1.85
C LEU A 198 4.32 7.96 -1.97
N ASN A 199 3.28 8.00 -2.80
CA ASN A 199 2.36 9.12 -2.89
C ASN A 199 0.92 8.56 -2.93
N GLY A 200 0.12 8.81 -1.89
CA GLY A 200 -1.28 8.34 -1.83
C GLY A 200 -2.24 9.09 -2.76
N LEU A 201 -1.81 10.24 -3.29
CA LEU A 201 -2.62 11.16 -4.12
C LEU A 201 -3.78 11.78 -3.35
N GLY A 202 -4.94 11.14 -3.32
CA GLY A 202 -6.13 11.71 -2.68
C GLY A 202 -7.05 10.60 -2.21
N GLY A 203 -7.94 10.93 -1.28
CA GLY A 203 -8.61 9.92 -0.47
C GLY A 203 -8.02 9.93 0.94
N ARG A 204 -8.32 8.89 1.71
CA ARG A 204 -7.67 8.65 3.00
C ARG A 204 -6.81 7.40 2.88
N ASP A 205 -5.52 7.63 2.88
CA ASP A 205 -4.50 6.63 2.60
C ASP A 205 -3.80 6.14 3.86
N VAL A 206 -3.49 4.85 3.84
CA VAL A 206 -2.93 4.14 4.99
C VAL A 206 -1.64 3.44 4.60
N ALA A 207 -0.54 3.68 5.31
CA ALA A 207 0.66 2.84 5.21
C ALA A 207 0.77 1.91 6.44
N LEU A 208 0.89 0.61 6.17
CA LEU A 208 1.12 -0.42 7.18
C LEU A 208 2.62 -0.56 7.45
N MET A 209 2.99 -0.48 8.72
CA MET A 209 4.36 -0.58 9.24
C MET A 209 4.58 -1.98 9.82
N GLY A 210 5.77 -2.57 9.64
CA GLY A 210 6.07 -3.93 10.07
C GLY A 210 6.27 -4.12 11.59
N GLY A 211 6.30 -3.03 12.36
CA GLY A 211 6.65 -3.05 13.79
C GLY A 211 5.79 -2.15 14.68
N ALA A 212 6.17 -2.05 15.96
CA ALA A 212 5.56 -1.15 16.93
C ALA A 212 6.02 0.30 16.71
N ARG A 213 5.21 1.29 17.06
CA ARG A 213 5.49 2.73 16.86
C ARG A 213 6.83 3.17 17.42
N ALA A 214 7.25 2.59 18.55
CA ALA A 214 8.52 2.91 19.20
C ALA A 214 9.75 2.53 18.35
N SER A 215 9.61 1.64 17.37
CA SER A 215 10.69 1.22 16.47
C SER A 215 10.97 2.23 15.36
N PHE A 216 10.15 3.28 15.21
CA PHE A 216 10.22 4.21 14.08
C PHE A 216 10.45 5.66 14.53
N SER A 217 11.30 6.37 13.79
CA SER A 217 11.40 7.83 13.83
C SER A 217 10.59 8.41 12.67
N ILE A 218 9.75 9.40 12.96
CA ILE A 218 8.85 10.01 11.98
C ILE A 218 9.07 11.51 12.01
N THR A 219 9.40 12.09 10.86
CA THR A 219 9.54 13.54 10.68
C THR A 219 8.57 14.01 9.63
N ARG A 220 7.72 15.00 9.96
CA ARG A 220 6.74 15.58 9.03
C ARG A 220 7.26 16.91 8.48
N SER A 221 7.08 17.12 7.17
CA SER A 221 7.35 18.38 6.49
C SER A 221 6.23 18.67 5.49
N GLY A 222 5.27 19.50 5.91
CA GLY A 222 4.03 19.70 5.17
C GLY A 222 3.25 18.38 5.05
N ASP A 223 3.00 17.97 3.81
CA ASP A 223 2.30 16.73 3.47
C ASP A 223 3.23 15.52 3.25
N SER A 224 4.54 15.69 3.43
CA SER A 224 5.51 14.60 3.32
C SER A 224 5.94 14.10 4.69
N LEU A 225 6.03 12.78 4.83
CA LEU A 225 6.56 12.08 5.98
C LEU A 225 7.88 11.42 5.60
N GLN A 226 8.90 11.62 6.43
CA GLN A 226 10.09 10.79 6.45
C GLN A 226 9.95 9.79 7.60
N VAL A 227 9.87 8.50 7.29
CA VAL A 227 9.80 7.43 8.29
C VAL A 227 11.10 6.63 8.25
N VAL A 228 11.69 6.36 9.42
CA VAL A 228 12.96 5.63 9.54
C VAL A 228 12.80 4.53 10.59
N GLY A 229 13.18 3.30 10.26
CA GLY A 229 13.14 2.16 11.20
C GLY A 229 13.38 0.82 10.50
N GLU A 230 12.53 0.50 9.52
CA GLU A 230 12.65 -0.68 8.64
C GLU A 230 13.29 -0.30 7.30
N GLY A 231 13.89 0.88 7.21
CA GLY A 231 14.22 1.56 5.97
C GLY A 231 14.25 3.07 6.21
N SER A 232 14.25 3.84 5.14
CA SER A 232 14.18 5.30 5.12
C SER A 232 13.15 5.74 4.09
N ASP A 233 11.88 5.72 4.49
CA ASP A 233 10.73 5.87 3.60
C ASP A 233 10.33 7.33 3.45
N ARG A 234 9.97 7.72 2.22
CA ARG A 234 9.42 9.03 1.91
C ARG A 234 7.99 8.90 1.41
N LEU A 235 7.06 9.22 2.29
CA LEU A 235 5.63 9.13 2.04
C LEU A 235 5.09 10.54 1.79
N THR A 236 4.14 10.69 0.88
CA THR A 236 3.44 11.95 0.56
C THR A 236 1.96 11.67 0.46
N SER A 237 1.11 12.57 0.94
CA SER A 237 -0.35 12.39 0.91
C SER A 237 -0.74 11.05 1.54
N ILE A 238 -0.25 10.79 2.76
CA ILE A 238 -0.60 9.62 3.56
C ILE A 238 -1.20 10.10 4.87
N GLU A 239 -2.47 9.79 5.08
CA GLU A 239 -3.21 10.22 6.25
C GLU A 239 -2.86 9.38 7.48
N ARG A 240 -2.52 8.09 7.33
CA ARG A 240 -2.33 7.21 8.50
C ARG A 240 -1.17 6.25 8.38
N LEU A 241 -0.45 6.08 9.47
CA LEU A 241 0.54 5.02 9.65
C LEU A 241 0.02 4.01 10.67
N VAL A 242 -0.15 2.76 10.27
CA VAL A 242 -0.64 1.68 11.13
C VAL A 242 0.55 0.84 11.57
N PHE A 243 0.75 0.76 12.87
CA PHE A 243 1.76 -0.05 13.54
C PHE A 243 1.11 -1.27 14.20
N THR A 244 1.94 -2.20 14.66
CA THR A 244 1.46 -3.39 15.39
C THR A 244 0.79 -3.08 16.73
N ASP A 245 1.04 -1.89 17.30
CA ASP A 245 0.58 -1.45 18.62
C ASP A 245 -0.37 -0.24 18.57
N GLY A 246 -0.75 0.21 17.37
CA GLY A 246 -1.70 1.32 17.20
C GLY A 246 -1.54 2.05 15.87
N THR A 247 -2.27 3.14 15.70
CA THR A 247 -2.29 3.94 14.48
C THR A 247 -1.91 5.38 14.81
N LEU A 248 -1.01 5.97 14.03
CA LEU A 248 -0.75 7.40 14.05
C LEU A 248 -1.51 8.06 12.89
N ALA A 249 -2.45 8.93 13.22
CA ALA A 249 -3.35 9.59 12.28
C ALA A 249 -2.96 11.05 12.05
N PHE A 250 -2.78 11.43 10.79
CA PHE A 250 -2.45 12.78 10.31
C PHE A 250 -3.63 13.47 9.61
N ASP A 251 -4.77 12.80 9.46
CA ASP A 251 -6.05 13.37 8.99
C ASP A 251 -6.68 14.32 10.03
N VAL A 252 -5.93 15.36 10.40
CA VAL A 252 -6.34 16.41 11.36
C VAL A 252 -7.48 17.28 10.85
N ASP A 253 -7.71 17.29 9.54
CA ASP A 253 -8.89 17.92 8.92
C ASP A 253 -10.03 16.90 8.68
N GLY A 254 -9.75 15.60 8.82
CA GLY A 254 -10.70 14.50 8.67
C GLY A 254 -11.24 13.98 10.00
N ASN A 255 -11.63 12.70 10.00
CA ASN A 255 -12.27 12.05 11.15
C ASN A 255 -11.45 12.15 12.44
N ALA A 256 -10.12 11.95 12.36
CA ALA A 256 -9.26 11.97 13.53
C ALA A 256 -9.27 13.34 14.22
N GLY A 257 -9.08 14.42 13.45
CA GLY A 257 -9.12 15.76 14.00
C GLY A 257 -10.51 16.22 14.44
N GLN A 258 -11.55 15.84 13.70
CA GLN A 258 -12.94 16.13 14.10
C GLN A 258 -13.28 15.49 15.45
N ALA A 259 -12.94 14.21 15.63
CA ALA A 259 -13.16 13.51 16.90
C ALA A 259 -12.39 14.21 18.04
N TYR A 260 -11.15 14.63 17.81
CA TYR A 260 -10.37 15.36 18.82
C TYR A 260 -11.03 16.68 19.20
N ARG A 261 -11.40 17.49 18.19
CA ARG A 261 -12.02 18.81 18.39
C ARG A 261 -13.34 18.72 19.14
N ILE A 262 -14.21 17.78 18.77
CA ILE A 262 -15.52 17.70 19.42
C ILE A 262 -15.42 17.19 20.86
N TYR A 263 -14.44 16.34 21.14
CA TYR A 263 -14.19 15.81 22.47
C TYR A 263 -13.63 16.89 23.39
N GLN A 264 -12.66 17.68 22.90
CA GLN A 264 -12.18 18.86 23.62
C GLN A 264 -13.30 19.89 23.81
N ALA A 265 -14.09 20.15 22.77
CA ALA A 265 -15.19 21.10 22.85
C ALA A 265 -16.27 20.68 23.86
N ALA A 266 -16.55 19.38 23.96
CA ALA A 266 -17.55 18.84 24.87
C ALA A 266 -17.10 18.81 26.34
N PHE A 267 -15.79 18.70 26.60
CA PHE A 267 -15.31 18.40 27.96
C PHE A 267 -14.20 19.34 28.47
N ASP A 268 -13.78 20.33 27.69
CA ASP A 268 -12.72 21.29 28.02
C ASP A 268 -11.43 20.63 28.55
N ARG A 269 -11.06 19.53 27.91
CA ARG A 269 -9.85 18.77 28.27
C ARG A 269 -9.28 18.04 27.08
N THR A 270 -8.00 17.67 27.19
CA THR A 270 -7.40 16.71 26.27
C THR A 270 -8.21 15.40 26.32
N PRO A 271 -8.61 14.86 25.16
CA PRO A 271 -9.31 13.58 25.10
C PRO A 271 -8.48 12.46 25.70
N ASP A 272 -9.12 11.53 26.40
CA ASP A 272 -8.43 10.31 26.82
C ASP A 272 -8.24 9.38 25.61
N ALA A 273 -7.13 8.64 25.61
CA ALA A 273 -6.72 7.84 24.45
C ALA A 273 -7.76 6.78 24.06
N GLY A 274 -8.43 6.17 25.05
CA GLY A 274 -9.43 5.13 24.82
C GLY A 274 -10.71 5.69 24.17
N GLY A 275 -11.28 6.74 24.75
CA GLY A 275 -12.46 7.42 24.23
C GLY A 275 -12.22 8.03 22.85
N LEU A 276 -11.08 8.69 22.66
CA LEU A 276 -10.71 9.23 21.35
C LEU A 276 -10.58 8.12 20.29
N SER A 277 -9.87 7.04 20.61
CA SER A 277 -9.72 5.89 19.70
C SER A 277 -11.06 5.26 19.33
N TYR A 278 -12.00 5.17 20.29
CA TYR A 278 -13.34 4.65 20.04
C TYR A 278 -14.12 5.51 19.04
N TRP A 279 -14.11 6.84 19.22
CA TRP A 279 -14.86 7.73 18.35
C TRP A 279 -14.27 7.81 16.95
N ILE A 280 -12.94 7.85 16.83
CA ILE A 280 -12.30 7.84 15.50
C ILE A 280 -12.66 6.54 14.76
N LYS A 281 -12.50 5.38 15.40
CA LYS A 281 -12.87 4.08 14.81
C LYS A 281 -14.37 4.03 14.43
N SER A 282 -15.24 4.63 15.23
CA SER A 282 -16.68 4.70 14.94
C SER A 282 -16.99 5.62 13.74
N MET A 283 -16.31 6.75 13.64
CA MET A 283 -16.46 7.69 12.52
C MET A 283 -15.87 7.11 11.23
N ASP A 284 -14.76 6.37 11.32
CA ASP A 284 -14.19 5.64 10.18
C ASP A 284 -15.13 4.56 9.65
N ALA A 285 -15.97 4.00 10.53
CA ALA A 285 -17.03 3.05 10.17
C ALA A 285 -18.34 3.73 9.72
N GLY A 286 -18.37 5.07 9.60
CA GLY A 286 -19.49 5.83 9.05
C GLY A 286 -20.39 6.54 10.07
N THR A 287 -20.03 6.56 11.36
CA THR A 287 -20.74 7.39 12.36
C THR A 287 -20.52 8.87 12.03
N SER A 288 -21.60 9.65 11.94
CA SER A 288 -21.48 11.08 11.63
C SER A 288 -20.99 11.88 12.84
N LEU A 289 -20.29 13.00 12.60
CA LEU A 289 -19.89 13.90 13.69
C LEU A 289 -21.09 14.44 14.49
N ALA A 290 -22.26 14.59 13.86
CA ALA A 290 -23.49 14.98 14.53
C ALA A 290 -23.97 13.92 15.52
N ASP A 291 -23.87 12.62 15.18
CA ASP A 291 -24.21 11.53 16.09
C ASP A 291 -23.22 11.45 17.26
N VAL A 292 -21.94 11.72 17.02
CA VAL A 292 -20.93 11.84 18.09
C VAL A 292 -21.28 12.99 19.04
N ALA A 293 -21.64 14.16 18.49
CA ALA A 293 -22.07 15.32 19.28
C ALA A 293 -23.26 14.98 20.18
N GLU A 294 -24.25 14.28 19.63
CA GLU A 294 -25.43 13.84 20.37
C GLU A 294 -25.07 12.83 21.47
N GLY A 295 -24.11 11.94 21.21
CA GLY A 295 -23.55 11.03 22.21
C GLY A 295 -22.92 11.78 23.39
N PHE A 296 -22.12 12.81 23.12
CA PHE A 296 -21.52 13.64 24.18
C PHE A 296 -22.55 14.44 24.97
N VAL A 297 -23.48 15.13 24.30
CA VAL A 297 -24.51 15.92 24.99
C VAL A 297 -25.36 15.08 25.94
N ARG A 298 -25.56 13.79 25.63
CA ARG A 298 -26.31 12.84 26.46
C ARG A 298 -25.48 12.18 27.57
N SER A 299 -24.18 12.42 27.61
CA SER A 299 -23.30 11.81 28.61
C SER A 299 -23.43 12.48 29.98
N ASP A 300 -23.21 11.70 31.04
CA ASP A 300 -23.18 12.22 32.41
C ASP A 300 -22.05 13.24 32.61
N GLU A 301 -20.92 13.07 31.91
CA GLU A 301 -19.78 14.01 31.96
C GLU A 301 -20.19 15.38 31.41
N PHE A 302 -20.89 15.42 30.28
CA PHE A 302 -21.37 16.68 29.72
C PHE A 302 -22.36 17.38 30.65
N ALA A 303 -23.29 16.63 31.22
CA ALA A 303 -24.23 17.16 32.22
C ALA A 303 -23.52 17.68 33.48
N SER A 304 -22.36 17.13 33.84
CA SER A 304 -21.55 17.58 34.98
C SER A 304 -20.83 18.91 34.72
N ILE A 305 -20.44 19.16 33.46
CA ILE A 305 -19.70 20.38 33.05
C ILE A 305 -20.68 21.52 32.77
N PHE A 306 -21.69 21.28 31.95
CA PHE A 306 -22.65 22.31 31.53
C PHE A 306 -23.86 22.42 32.46
N GLY A 307 -24.07 21.46 33.36
CA GLY A 307 -25.22 21.41 34.25
C GLY A 307 -26.44 20.75 33.61
N SER A 308 -27.08 19.83 34.34
CA SER A 308 -28.22 19.04 33.85
C SER A 308 -29.48 19.86 33.51
N ASN A 309 -29.56 21.12 33.96
CA ASN A 309 -30.68 22.04 33.72
C ASN A 309 -30.19 23.46 33.38
N ALA A 310 -29.02 23.60 32.73
CA ALA A 310 -28.57 24.91 32.30
C ALA A 310 -29.59 25.57 31.37
N THR A 311 -29.76 26.88 31.52
CA THR A 311 -30.49 27.70 30.54
C THR A 311 -29.73 27.71 29.22
N ASP A 312 -30.43 28.01 28.13
CA ASP A 312 -29.79 28.08 26.81
C ASP A 312 -28.71 29.15 26.75
N GLU A 313 -28.92 30.30 27.40
CA GLU A 313 -27.92 31.35 27.54
C GLU A 313 -26.68 30.90 28.32
N ALA A 314 -26.86 30.20 29.44
CA ALA A 314 -25.74 29.67 30.23
C ALA A 314 -24.97 28.59 29.46
N PHE A 315 -25.69 27.73 28.73
CA PHE A 315 -25.09 26.71 27.88
C PHE A 315 -24.22 27.33 26.78
N VAL A 316 -24.77 28.31 26.03
CA VAL A 316 -24.02 28.99 24.96
C VAL A 316 -22.84 29.77 25.51
N GLY A 317 -23.01 30.48 26.64
CA GLY A 317 -21.91 31.20 27.29
C GLY A 317 -20.75 30.27 27.67
N ALA A 318 -21.06 29.10 28.24
CA ALA A 318 -20.05 28.10 28.57
C ALA A 318 -19.34 27.53 27.33
N LEU A 319 -20.01 27.39 26.18
CA LEU A 319 -19.33 26.97 24.94
C LEU A 319 -18.30 28.01 24.48
N TYR A 320 -18.60 29.30 24.57
CA TYR A 320 -17.64 30.35 24.23
C TYR A 320 -16.40 30.29 25.13
N GLU A 321 -16.59 30.14 26.45
CA GLU A 321 -15.47 30.08 27.38
C GLU A 321 -14.65 28.79 27.23
N ASN A 322 -15.32 27.64 27.23
CA ASN A 322 -14.65 26.33 27.23
C ASN A 322 -14.00 25.99 25.89
N ILE A 323 -14.59 26.42 24.77
CA ILE A 323 -14.13 26.03 23.43
C ILE A 323 -13.24 27.13 22.83
N LEU A 324 -13.64 28.39 22.98
CA LEU A 324 -12.97 29.52 22.34
C LEU A 324 -12.07 30.30 23.31
N GLY A 325 -12.11 29.98 24.60
CA GLY A 325 -11.26 30.63 25.62
C GLY A 325 -11.62 32.10 25.88
N ARG A 326 -12.84 32.52 25.53
CA ARG A 326 -13.28 33.92 25.65
C ARG A 326 -14.77 34.03 25.95
N GLU A 327 -15.18 35.18 26.46
CA GLU A 327 -16.61 35.50 26.61
C GLU A 327 -17.27 35.66 25.23
N GLY A 328 -18.50 35.16 25.11
CA GLY A 328 -19.30 35.34 23.90
C GLY A 328 -19.84 36.76 23.77
N GLU A 329 -19.78 37.33 22.57
CA GLU A 329 -20.40 38.63 22.34
C GLU A 329 -21.93 38.54 22.45
N ALA A 330 -22.58 39.57 22.98
CA ALA A 330 -24.03 39.57 23.18
C ALA A 330 -24.85 39.20 21.93
N ALA A 331 -24.41 39.66 20.74
CA ALA A 331 -25.05 39.32 19.48
C ALA A 331 -24.86 37.84 19.10
N GLY A 332 -23.69 37.26 19.38
CA GLY A 332 -23.40 35.85 19.14
C GLY A 332 -24.19 34.95 20.06
N ILE A 333 -24.25 35.30 21.36
CA ILE A 333 -25.09 34.58 22.33
C ILE A 333 -26.56 34.62 21.91
N SER A 334 -27.10 35.81 21.58
CA SER A 334 -28.50 35.95 21.13
C SER A 334 -28.80 35.09 19.91
N TYR A 335 -27.91 35.08 18.92
CA TYR A 335 -28.07 34.27 17.70
C TYR A 335 -28.22 32.77 18.01
N TRP A 336 -27.37 32.22 18.88
CA TRP A 336 -27.42 30.80 19.23
C TRP A 336 -28.61 30.45 20.13
N VAL A 337 -28.98 31.35 21.05
CA VAL A 337 -30.19 31.18 21.88
C VAL A 337 -31.44 31.17 21.01
N GLU A 338 -31.57 32.10 20.06
CA GLU A 338 -32.69 32.11 19.10
C GLU A 338 -32.73 30.83 18.25
N ALA A 339 -31.57 30.28 17.88
CA ALA A 339 -31.50 29.00 17.17
C ALA A 339 -32.00 27.81 18.02
N LEU A 340 -31.70 27.79 19.32
CA LEU A 340 -32.21 26.80 20.28
C LEU A 340 -33.73 26.92 20.44
N GLU A 341 -34.23 28.15 20.61
CA GLU A 341 -35.68 28.43 20.69
C GLU A 341 -36.42 28.02 19.41
N ALA A 342 -35.78 28.14 18.25
CA ALA A 342 -36.29 27.70 16.96
C ALA A 342 -36.22 26.17 16.74
N GLY A 343 -35.67 25.40 17.70
CA GLY A 343 -35.66 23.94 17.68
C GLY A 343 -34.34 23.30 17.24
N THR A 344 -33.25 24.07 17.11
CA THR A 344 -31.91 23.50 16.92
C THR A 344 -31.50 22.73 18.18
N SER A 345 -30.89 21.55 18.04
CA SER A 345 -30.42 20.80 19.20
C SER A 345 -29.11 21.37 19.76
N ARG A 346 -28.87 21.16 21.06
CA ARG A 346 -27.57 21.50 21.68
C ARG A 346 -26.40 20.76 21.04
N ALA A 347 -26.63 19.53 20.55
CA ALA A 347 -25.64 18.76 19.81
C ALA A 347 -25.24 19.45 18.49
N THR A 348 -26.20 20.01 17.75
CA THR A 348 -25.91 20.78 16.54
C THR A 348 -25.10 22.05 16.85
N ILE A 349 -25.38 22.72 17.96
CA ILE A 349 -24.58 23.89 18.39
C ILE A 349 -23.16 23.47 18.80
N LEU A 350 -23.02 22.43 19.62
CA LEU A 350 -21.71 21.88 20.01
C LEU A 350 -20.87 21.51 18.76
N TYR A 351 -21.48 20.81 17.81
CA TYR A 351 -20.88 20.51 16.51
C TYR A 351 -20.39 21.78 15.80
N GLY A 352 -21.23 22.82 15.74
CA GLY A 352 -20.89 24.09 15.10
C GLY A 352 -19.72 24.82 15.75
N PHE A 353 -19.63 24.80 17.07
CA PHE A 353 -18.48 25.37 17.80
C PHE A 353 -17.22 24.53 17.62
N SER A 354 -17.33 23.19 17.68
CA SER A 354 -16.21 22.26 17.47
C SER A 354 -15.50 22.51 16.15
N GLU A 355 -16.26 22.70 15.07
CA GLU A 355 -15.74 22.91 13.71
C GLU A 355 -15.63 24.39 13.33
N SER A 356 -15.72 25.30 14.30
CA SER A 356 -15.49 26.71 14.05
C SER A 356 -14.02 26.95 13.66
N PRO A 357 -13.72 27.91 12.76
CA PRO A 357 -12.34 28.24 12.40
C PRO A 357 -11.46 28.57 13.61
N GLU A 358 -12.04 29.18 14.65
CA GLU A 358 -11.35 29.54 15.88
C GLU A 358 -10.95 28.29 16.68
N ASN A 359 -11.84 27.32 16.85
CA ASN A 359 -11.51 26.07 17.55
C ASN A 359 -10.53 25.18 16.77
N ILE A 360 -10.64 25.14 15.43
CA ILE A 360 -9.65 24.44 14.59
C ILE A 360 -8.25 25.01 14.81
N VAL A 361 -8.10 26.34 14.85
CA VAL A 361 -6.83 27.00 15.16
C VAL A 361 -6.40 26.72 16.60
N GLY A 362 -7.32 26.72 17.56
CA GLY A 362 -7.04 26.45 18.97
C GLY A 362 -6.53 25.04 19.23
N THR A 363 -6.97 24.05 18.45
CA THR A 363 -6.61 22.63 18.62
C THR A 363 -5.43 22.19 17.77
N ALA A 364 -5.09 22.92 16.70
CA ALA A 364 -4.00 22.57 15.79
C ALA A 364 -2.65 22.28 16.49
N PRO A 365 -2.21 23.02 17.52
CA PRO A 365 -0.95 22.70 18.21
C PRO A 365 -0.96 21.32 18.88
N ALA A 366 -2.11 20.85 19.36
CA ALA A 366 -2.21 19.57 20.06
C ALA A 366 -2.25 18.36 19.11
N THR A 367 -2.56 18.57 17.83
CA THR A 367 -2.69 17.53 16.82
C THR A 367 -1.61 17.59 15.74
N ALA A 368 -0.68 18.55 15.82
CA ALA A 368 0.34 18.82 14.79
C ALA A 368 1.21 17.60 14.45
N ASP A 369 1.58 16.81 15.47
CA ASP A 369 2.42 15.61 15.34
C ASP A 369 1.61 14.33 15.02
N GLY A 370 0.33 14.48 14.76
CA GLY A 370 -0.62 13.40 14.57
C GLY A 370 -1.29 12.94 15.87
N ILE A 371 -2.36 12.17 15.72
CA ILE A 371 -3.19 11.64 16.80
C ILE A 371 -2.90 10.16 16.92
N TRP A 372 -2.51 9.70 18.12
CA TRP A 372 -2.26 8.29 18.38
C TRP A 372 -3.53 7.56 18.80
N LEU A 373 -3.80 6.42 18.17
CA LEU A 373 -4.89 5.49 18.47
C LEU A 373 -4.30 4.16 18.90
N ALA A 374 -4.65 3.70 20.11
CA ALA A 374 -4.20 2.41 20.63
C ALA A 374 -5.22 1.27 20.37
#